data_AF-A0A922W7P1-F1
#
_entry.id   AF-A0A922W7P1-F1
#
_cell.length_a   1.000
_cell.length_b   1.000
_cell.length_c   1.000
_cell.angle_alpha   90.00
_cell.angle_beta   90.00
_cell.angle_gamma   90.00
#
_symmetry.space_group_name_H-M   'P 1'
#
loop_
_entity.id
_entity.type
_entity.pdbx_description
1 polymer ?
#
loop_
_entity_poly.entity_id
_entity_poly.type
_entity_poly.pdbx_seq_one_letter_code
_entity_poly.pdbx_strand_id
1 'polypeptide(L)'
;MRGERSGRRRADPEVRAQLAGVEMRTEGPGTLGALMDLARLVGRSRAPLLRTRLTGAILLTLTGKVLGVLAPLALGAAVNRLAADQGAAVGVAAGFVAFAVGWAVIRFLSSAAPQLSDMVFAPVRQAAQRTTAAETFAHALNLSLDFHQTKRSGTLSRTVERGSRAVDFLLRILAFNLIPTGLELILAAGVLAGAYDWRFGAVAVAVVVIYAVITFAISNWRLEHR
;
A
#
# COMPACT_ATOMS: atom_id res chain seq x y z
N MET A 1 -10.18 -16.74 63.49
CA MET A 1 -9.90 -17.31 62.16
C MET A 1 -11.22 -17.61 61.47
N ARG A 2 -11.66 -16.77 60.53
CA ARG A 2 -12.88 -16.98 59.74
C ARG A 2 -12.48 -16.86 58.27
N GLY A 3 -12.23 -18.00 57.63
CA GLY A 3 -11.84 -18.07 56.23
C GLY A 3 -13.08 -17.98 55.35
N GLU A 4 -13.31 -16.82 54.73
CA GLU A 4 -14.29 -16.67 53.67
C GLU A 4 -13.77 -17.36 52.41
N ARG A 5 -14.48 -18.41 52.00
CA ARG A 5 -14.25 -19.11 50.74
C ARG A 5 -14.63 -18.18 49.60
N SER A 6 -13.61 -17.65 48.91
CA SER A 6 -13.74 -16.98 47.62
C SER A 6 -14.33 -17.96 46.59
N GLY A 7 -15.64 -17.89 46.42
CA GLY A 7 -16.36 -18.58 45.35
C GLY A 7 -15.97 -17.97 44.01
N ARG A 8 -15.13 -18.67 43.26
CA ARG A 8 -14.98 -18.51 41.80
C ARG A 8 -16.38 -18.57 41.19
N ARG A 9 -17.02 -17.43 40.92
CA ARG A 9 -18.19 -17.36 40.04
C ARG A 9 -17.76 -17.87 38.67
N ARG A 10 -18.07 -19.13 38.38
CA ARG A 10 -18.10 -19.63 37.00
C ARG A 10 -19.09 -18.72 36.27
N ALA A 11 -18.61 -17.95 35.30
CA ALA A 11 -19.48 -17.23 34.38
C ALA A 11 -20.45 -18.24 33.76
N ASP A 12 -21.74 -17.91 33.78
CA ASP A 12 -22.81 -18.78 33.28
C ASP A 12 -22.49 -19.22 31.84
N PRO A 13 -22.63 -20.53 31.50
CA PRO A 13 -22.46 -21.01 30.13
C PRO A 13 -23.40 -20.30 29.16
N GLU A 14 -24.57 -19.82 29.61
CA GLU A 14 -25.49 -18.99 28.81
C GLU A 14 -24.92 -17.61 28.49
N VAL A 15 -24.20 -16.97 29.42
CA VAL A 15 -23.52 -15.68 29.17
C VAL A 15 -22.36 -15.88 28.20
N ARG A 16 -21.64 -17.00 28.29
CA ARG A 16 -20.59 -17.38 27.32
C ARG A 16 -21.18 -17.70 25.95
N ALA A 17 -22.34 -18.35 25.88
CA ALA A 17 -23.04 -18.64 24.64
C ALA A 17 -23.65 -17.38 24.01
N GLN A 18 -24.16 -16.45 24.81
CA GLN A 18 -24.62 -15.13 24.35
C GLN A 18 -23.46 -14.26 23.84
N LEU A 19 -22.29 -14.30 24.50
CA LEU A 19 -21.09 -13.61 24.02
C LEU A 19 -20.50 -14.26 22.75
N ALA A 20 -20.61 -15.59 22.61
CA ALA A 20 -20.19 -16.31 21.40
C ALA A 20 -21.16 -16.11 20.22
N GLY A 21 -22.45 -15.86 20.50
CA GLY A 21 -23.48 -15.59 19.48
C GLY A 21 -23.50 -14.16 18.92
N VAL A 22 -22.66 -13.26 19.45
CA VAL A 22 -22.52 -11.85 18.99
C VAL A 22 -21.21 -11.63 18.25
N GLU A 23 -20.59 -12.69 17.71
CA GLU A 23 -19.80 -12.53 16.50
C GLU A 23 -20.77 -12.11 15.38
N MET A 24 -21.06 -10.81 15.30
CA MET A 24 -21.60 -10.22 14.08
C MET A 24 -20.63 -10.62 12.98
N ARG A 25 -21.00 -11.64 12.19
CA ARG A 25 -20.38 -11.89 10.91
C ARG A 25 -20.57 -10.62 10.09
N THR A 26 -19.57 -9.77 10.08
CA THR A 26 -19.44 -8.74 9.06
C THR A 26 -19.10 -9.50 7.78
N GLU A 27 -20.11 -10.08 7.12
CA GLU A 27 -19.99 -10.53 5.74
C GLU A 27 -19.88 -9.28 4.86
N GLY A 28 -18.76 -8.55 5.03
CA GLY A 28 -18.34 -7.54 4.09
C GLY A 28 -17.96 -8.22 2.77
N PRO A 29 -17.96 -7.47 1.66
CA PRO A 29 -17.49 -8.01 0.39
C PRO A 29 -16.07 -8.57 0.59
N GLY A 30 -15.78 -9.69 -0.07
CA GLY A 30 -14.41 -10.23 -0.11
C GLY A 30 -13.43 -9.14 -0.55
N THR A 31 -12.15 -9.29 -0.21
CA THR A 31 -11.11 -8.26 -0.46
C THR A 31 -11.13 -7.74 -1.90
N LEU A 32 -11.29 -8.63 -2.88
CA LEU A 32 -11.42 -8.27 -4.30
C LEU A 32 -12.67 -7.43 -4.60
N GLY A 33 -13.79 -7.71 -3.94
CA GLY A 33 -15.02 -6.91 -4.04
C GLY A 33 -14.81 -5.50 -3.50
N ALA A 34 -14.18 -5.37 -2.32
CA ALA A 34 -13.85 -4.07 -1.74
C ALA A 34 -12.88 -3.25 -2.63
N LEU A 35 -11.91 -3.90 -3.27
CA LEU A 35 -11.02 -3.25 -4.24
C LEU A 35 -11.78 -2.75 -5.47
N MET A 36 -12.71 -3.55 -6.00
CA MET A 36 -13.55 -3.15 -7.11
C MET A 36 -14.47 -1.99 -6.74
N ASP A 37 -15.00 -1.98 -5.52
CA ASP A 37 -15.82 -0.86 -5.03
C ASP A 37 -15.00 0.42 -4.91
N LEU A 38 -13.75 0.35 -4.44
CA LEU A 38 -12.83 1.50 -4.46
C LEU A 38 -12.54 1.98 -5.89
N ALA A 39 -12.35 1.06 -6.86
CA ALA A 39 -12.13 1.43 -8.25
C ALA A 39 -13.37 2.11 -8.85
N ARG A 40 -14.57 1.59 -8.58
CA ARG A 40 -15.85 2.21 -8.98
C ARG A 40 -16.05 3.57 -8.32
N LEU A 41 -15.67 3.69 -7.04
CA LEU A 41 -15.69 4.95 -6.30
C LEU A 41 -14.80 6.02 -6.96
N VAL A 42 -13.57 5.65 -7.34
CA VAL A 42 -12.68 6.54 -8.08
C VAL A 42 -13.30 6.93 -9.42
N GLY A 43 -13.92 5.99 -10.13
CA GLY A 43 -14.64 6.25 -11.38
C GLY A 43 -15.79 7.27 -11.23
N ARG A 44 -16.53 7.22 -10.13
CA ARG A 44 -17.66 8.15 -9.87
C ARG A 44 -17.27 9.45 -9.14
N SER A 45 -16.02 9.58 -8.68
CA SER A 45 -15.56 10.70 -7.83
C SER A 45 -15.60 12.09 -8.47
N ARG A 46 -16.02 12.21 -9.74
CA ARG A 46 -16.09 13.46 -10.54
C ARG A 46 -14.79 14.29 -10.47
N ALA A 47 -13.63 13.63 -10.33
CA ALA A 47 -12.35 14.32 -10.24
C ALA A 47 -12.02 15.06 -11.54
N PRO A 48 -11.44 16.29 -11.47
CA PRO A 48 -10.99 16.99 -12.66
C PRO A 48 -9.87 16.22 -13.34
N LEU A 49 -10.00 16.02 -14.65
CA LEU A 49 -9.02 15.32 -15.49
C LEU A 49 -8.70 13.90 -14.98
N LEU A 50 -9.72 13.17 -14.47
CA LEU A 50 -9.56 11.84 -13.87
C LEU A 50 -8.70 10.90 -14.72
N ARG A 51 -9.05 10.74 -16.01
CA ARG A 51 -8.39 9.76 -16.89
C ARG A 51 -6.92 10.08 -17.12
N THR A 52 -6.58 11.35 -17.37
CA THR A 52 -5.20 11.74 -17.67
C THR A 52 -4.34 11.70 -16.41
N ARG A 53 -4.87 12.11 -15.26
CA ARG A 53 -4.15 12.04 -13.98
C ARG A 53 -3.95 10.61 -13.51
N LEU A 54 -4.96 9.75 -13.63
CA LEU A 54 -4.84 8.34 -13.30
C LEU A 54 -3.81 7.66 -14.18
N THR A 55 -3.92 7.82 -15.51
CA THR A 55 -2.99 7.19 -16.46
C THR A 55 -1.57 7.75 -16.28
N GLY A 56 -1.43 9.07 -16.14
CA GLY A 56 -0.14 9.72 -15.92
C GLY A 56 0.54 9.27 -14.63
N ALA A 57 -0.21 9.18 -13.52
CA ALA A 57 0.32 8.68 -12.27
C ALA A 57 0.79 7.22 -12.38
N ILE A 58 -0.03 6.34 -12.98
CA ILE A 58 0.33 4.93 -13.19
C ILE A 58 1.60 4.82 -14.05
N LEU A 59 1.63 5.48 -15.21
CA LEU A 59 2.80 5.42 -16.11
C LEU A 59 4.07 5.91 -15.43
N LEU A 60 3.96 6.98 -14.65
CA LEU A 60 5.09 7.55 -13.93
C LEU A 60 5.57 6.61 -12.82
N THR A 61 4.66 6.00 -12.06
CA THR A 61 5.01 4.98 -11.06
C THR A 61 5.70 3.78 -11.71
N LEU A 62 5.16 3.25 -12.82
CA LEU A 62 5.75 2.14 -13.56
C LEU A 62 7.16 2.50 -14.07
N THR A 63 7.32 3.68 -14.65
CA THR A 63 8.62 4.18 -15.13
C THR A 63 9.61 4.26 -13.98
N GLY A 64 9.21 4.81 -12.83
CA GLY A 64 10.06 4.89 -11.64
C GLY A 64 10.54 3.52 -11.13
N LYS A 65 9.66 2.51 -11.13
CA LYS A 65 10.01 1.14 -10.73
C LYS A 65 10.94 0.46 -11.73
N VAL A 66 10.70 0.62 -13.03
CA VAL A 66 11.59 0.10 -14.08
C VAL A 66 12.98 0.74 -13.96
N LEU A 67 13.06 2.07 -13.82
CA LEU A 67 14.33 2.76 -13.61
C LEU A 67 15.03 2.32 -12.31
N GLY A 68 14.26 1.99 -11.26
CA GLY A 68 14.79 1.48 -9.99
C GLY A 68 15.49 0.15 -10.13
N VAL A 69 14.90 -0.77 -10.91
CA VAL A 69 15.50 -2.07 -11.23
C VAL A 69 16.66 -1.93 -12.22
N LEU A 70 16.60 -0.98 -13.14
CA LEU A 70 17.67 -0.72 -14.11
C LEU A 70 18.88 -0.02 -13.48
N ALA A 71 18.73 0.78 -12.42
CA ALA A 71 19.83 1.49 -11.78
C ALA A 71 21.01 0.59 -11.36
N PRO A 72 20.81 -0.51 -10.60
CA PRO A 72 21.92 -1.40 -10.24
C PRO A 72 22.51 -2.12 -11.47
N LEU A 73 21.70 -2.43 -12.48
CA LEU A 73 22.19 -3.04 -13.73
C LEU A 73 23.09 -2.07 -14.52
N ALA A 74 22.69 -0.81 -14.61
CA ALA A 74 23.48 0.24 -15.24
C ALA A 74 24.81 0.45 -14.51
N LEU A 75 24.80 0.40 -13.17
CA LEU A 75 26.03 0.46 -12.37
C LEU A 75 26.93 -0.75 -12.63
N GLY A 76 26.37 -1.96 -12.66
CA GLY A 76 27.13 -3.18 -12.96
C GLY A 76 27.77 -3.13 -14.35
N ALA A 77 27.01 -2.69 -15.36
CA ALA A 77 27.52 -2.52 -16.72
C ALA A 77 28.63 -1.46 -16.80
N ALA A 78 28.49 -0.34 -16.08
CA ALA A 78 29.51 0.69 -15.98
C ALA A 78 30.81 0.18 -15.36
N VAL A 79 30.71 -0.53 -14.24
CA VAL A 79 31.88 -1.13 -13.57
C VAL A 79 32.57 -2.14 -14.47
N ASN A 80 31.81 -3.02 -15.13
CA ASN A 80 32.37 -4.02 -16.05
C ASN A 80 33.11 -3.38 -17.22
N ARG A 81 32.57 -2.30 -17.81
CA ARG A 81 33.25 -1.59 -18.91
C ARG A 81 34.52 -0.89 -18.44
N LEU A 82 34.48 -0.24 -17.28
CA LEU A 82 35.64 0.47 -16.74
C LEU A 82 36.75 -0.49 -16.31
N ALA A 83 36.40 -1.69 -15.84
CA ALA A 83 37.36 -2.73 -15.49
C ALA A 83 38.01 -3.37 -16.72
N ALA A 84 37.30 -3.46 -17.85
CA ALA A 84 37.81 -4.04 -19.09
C ALA A 84 38.71 -3.06 -19.89
N ASP A 85 38.48 -1.75 -19.75
CA ASP A 85 39.20 -0.72 -20.50
C ASP A 85 40.44 -0.24 -19.75
N GLN A 86 41.61 -0.77 -20.11
CA GLN A 86 42.93 -0.38 -19.57
C GLN A 86 43.61 0.73 -20.38
N GLY A 87 42.82 1.56 -21.07
CA GLY A 87 43.32 2.68 -21.88
C GLY A 87 44.00 3.80 -21.08
N ALA A 88 44.28 4.93 -21.75
CA ALA A 88 44.92 6.08 -21.11
C ALA A 88 44.10 6.58 -19.89
N ALA A 89 44.78 6.90 -18.79
CA ALA A 89 44.15 7.27 -17.52
C ALA A 89 43.08 8.38 -17.63
N VAL A 90 43.26 9.33 -18.56
CA VAL A 90 42.30 10.41 -18.82
C VAL A 90 41.01 9.90 -19.46
N GLY A 91 41.08 8.92 -20.36
CA GLY A 91 39.90 8.30 -21.00
C GLY A 91 39.07 7.49 -20.00
N VAL A 92 39.76 6.75 -19.12
CA VAL A 92 39.13 5.99 -18.02
C VAL A 92 38.42 6.92 -17.04
N ALA A 93 39.06 8.05 -16.64
CA ALA A 93 38.45 9.03 -15.75
C ALA A 93 37.19 9.69 -16.36
N ALA A 94 37.24 10.06 -17.64
CA ALA A 94 36.08 10.64 -18.34
C ALA A 94 34.92 9.64 -18.45
N GLY A 95 35.22 8.37 -18.77
CA GLY A 95 34.23 7.29 -18.82
C GLY A 95 33.58 7.03 -17.46
N PHE A 96 34.36 7.01 -16.38
CA PHE A 96 33.85 6.90 -15.02
C PHE A 96 32.86 8.02 -14.68
N VAL A 97 33.23 9.28 -14.94
CA VAL A 97 32.34 10.42 -14.66
C VAL A 97 31.05 10.32 -15.46
N ALA A 98 31.11 9.98 -16.74
CA ALA A 98 29.93 9.82 -17.58
C ALA A 98 28.98 8.73 -17.04
N PHE A 99 29.51 7.56 -16.66
CA PHE A 99 28.70 6.51 -16.07
C PHE A 99 28.16 6.85 -14.69
N ALA A 100 28.95 7.51 -13.85
CA ALA A 100 28.52 7.94 -12.52
C ALA A 100 27.35 8.94 -12.62
N VAL A 101 27.46 9.92 -13.52
CA VAL A 101 26.37 10.87 -13.80
C VAL A 101 25.15 10.16 -14.37
N GLY A 102 25.33 9.25 -15.34
CA GLY A 102 24.23 8.48 -15.92
C GLY A 102 23.48 7.65 -14.88
N TRP A 103 24.21 6.93 -14.02
CA TRP A 103 23.62 6.19 -12.91
C TRP A 103 22.89 7.11 -11.92
N ALA A 104 23.50 8.24 -11.55
CA ALA A 104 22.90 9.20 -10.64
C ALA A 104 21.58 9.76 -11.19
N VAL A 105 21.52 10.06 -12.49
CA VAL A 105 20.28 10.51 -13.16
C VAL A 105 19.21 9.43 -13.13
N ILE A 106 19.54 8.18 -13.48
CA ILE A 106 18.59 7.06 -13.43
C ILE A 106 18.07 6.87 -12.00
N ARG A 107 18.96 6.89 -11.01
CA ARG A 107 18.63 6.72 -9.59
C ARG A 107 17.75 7.86 -9.08
N PHE A 108 18.06 9.09 -9.47
CA PHE A 108 17.28 10.29 -9.15
C PHE A 108 15.87 10.21 -9.75
N LEU A 109 15.76 9.93 -11.05
CA LEU A 109 14.47 9.79 -11.73
C LEU A 109 13.62 8.67 -11.13
N SER A 110 14.22 7.52 -10.83
CA SER A 110 13.54 6.43 -10.11
C SER A 110 13.01 6.87 -8.75
N SER A 111 13.81 7.66 -8.01
CA SER A 111 13.42 8.16 -6.70
C SER A 111 12.48 9.35 -6.69
N ALA A 112 12.30 10.05 -7.81
CA ALA A 112 11.43 11.23 -7.93
C ALA A 112 10.07 10.87 -8.55
N ALA A 113 10.03 9.86 -9.41
CA ALA A 113 8.82 9.43 -10.09
C ALA A 113 7.66 9.07 -9.14
N PRO A 114 7.85 8.32 -8.02
CA PRO A 114 6.77 8.05 -7.09
C PRO A 114 6.15 9.32 -6.48
N GLN A 115 6.96 10.31 -6.13
CA GLN A 115 6.56 11.57 -5.51
C GLN A 115 5.79 12.42 -6.48
N LEU A 116 6.29 12.51 -7.72
CA LEU A 116 5.58 13.18 -8.81
C LEU A 116 4.24 12.45 -9.10
N SER A 117 4.20 11.11 -9.08
CA SER A 117 2.96 10.35 -9.29
C SER A 117 1.93 10.62 -8.19
N ASP A 118 2.41 10.75 -6.94
CA ASP A 118 1.59 11.11 -5.79
C ASP A 118 1.01 12.51 -5.92
N MET A 119 1.79 13.47 -6.44
CA MET A 119 1.33 14.84 -6.70
C MET A 119 0.29 14.88 -7.83
N VAL A 120 0.52 14.14 -8.92
CA VAL A 120 -0.44 14.05 -10.04
C VAL A 120 -1.76 13.42 -9.60
N PHE A 121 -1.71 12.43 -8.70
CA PHE A 121 -2.89 11.69 -8.25
C PHE A 121 -3.60 12.31 -7.03
N ALA A 122 -2.96 13.21 -6.28
CA ALA A 122 -3.53 13.83 -5.09
C ALA A 122 -4.95 14.41 -5.31
N PRO A 123 -5.25 15.13 -6.41
CA PRO A 123 -6.60 15.66 -6.63
C PRO A 123 -7.66 14.56 -6.84
N VAL A 124 -7.28 13.41 -7.39
CA VAL A 124 -8.18 12.26 -7.59
C VAL A 124 -8.54 11.65 -6.24
N ARG A 125 -7.55 11.47 -5.35
CA ARG A 125 -7.81 10.96 -4.00
C ARG A 125 -8.65 11.92 -3.17
N GLN A 126 -8.37 13.21 -3.24
CA GLN A 126 -9.17 14.24 -2.56
C GLN A 126 -10.62 14.27 -3.06
N ALA A 127 -10.84 14.14 -4.37
CA ALA A 127 -12.18 14.04 -4.93
C ALA A 127 -12.93 12.77 -4.46
N ALA A 128 -12.25 11.63 -4.41
CA ALA A 128 -12.81 10.38 -3.89
C ALA A 128 -13.14 10.48 -2.39
N GLN A 129 -12.24 11.04 -1.58
CA GLN A 129 -12.47 11.31 -0.15
C GLN A 129 -13.69 12.22 0.04
N ARG A 130 -13.75 13.36 -0.68
CA ARG A 130 -14.87 14.30 -0.60
C ARG A 130 -16.20 13.65 -1.00
N THR A 131 -16.20 12.87 -2.08
CA THR A 131 -17.39 12.15 -2.56
C THR A 131 -17.87 11.16 -1.51
N THR A 132 -16.96 10.37 -0.94
CA THR A 132 -17.27 9.42 0.14
C THR A 132 -17.86 10.13 1.36
N ALA A 133 -17.24 11.22 1.79
CA ALA A 133 -17.71 12.00 2.93
C ALA A 133 -19.13 12.55 2.68
N ALA A 134 -19.35 13.13 1.49
CA ALA A 134 -20.65 13.70 1.12
C ALA A 134 -21.75 12.65 1.00
N GLU A 135 -21.49 11.53 0.32
CA GLU A 135 -22.44 10.42 0.18
C GLU A 135 -22.79 9.80 1.54
N THR A 136 -21.77 9.55 2.39
CA THR A 136 -21.99 8.96 3.71
C THR A 136 -22.75 9.92 4.62
N PHE A 137 -22.44 11.22 4.57
CA PHE A 137 -23.14 12.23 5.35
C PHE A 137 -24.59 12.41 4.88
N ALA A 138 -24.83 12.45 3.57
CA ALA A 138 -26.18 12.51 3.00
C ALA A 138 -27.00 11.26 3.36
N HIS A 139 -26.38 10.08 3.36
CA HIS A 139 -27.04 8.86 3.84
C HIS A 139 -27.38 8.97 5.33
N ALA A 140 -26.44 9.41 6.16
CA ALA A 140 -26.65 9.59 7.58
C ALA A 140 -27.79 10.57 7.90
N LEU A 141 -27.98 11.64 7.11
CA LEU A 141 -29.08 12.60 7.28
C LEU A 141 -30.45 12.05 6.88
N ASN A 142 -30.49 11.02 6.05
CA ASN A 142 -31.73 10.38 5.60
C ASN A 142 -32.16 9.21 6.51
N LEU A 143 -31.45 8.97 7.62
CA LEU A 143 -31.84 7.95 8.59
C LEU A 143 -32.98 8.43 9.51
N SER A 144 -33.63 7.47 10.16
CA SER A 144 -34.77 7.73 11.04
C SER A 144 -34.39 8.59 12.25
N LEU A 145 -35.38 9.29 12.80
CA LEU A 145 -35.21 10.06 14.04
C LEU A 145 -34.73 9.18 15.20
N ASP A 146 -35.19 7.93 15.26
CA ASP A 146 -34.75 6.92 16.25
C ASP A 146 -33.23 6.66 16.18
N PHE A 147 -32.67 6.54 14.97
CA PHE A 147 -31.22 6.44 14.80
C PHE A 147 -30.50 7.68 15.34
N HIS A 148 -31.03 8.88 15.06
CA HIS A 148 -30.41 10.13 15.51
C HIS A 148 -30.52 10.35 17.02
N GLN A 149 -31.55 9.81 17.68
CA GLN A 149 -31.70 9.87 19.14
C GLN A 149 -30.77 8.89 19.87
N THR A 150 -30.50 7.73 19.27
CA THR A 150 -29.65 6.68 19.87
C THR A 150 -28.15 6.90 19.63
N LYS A 151 -27.75 7.72 18.64
CA LYS A 151 -26.35 7.95 18.28
C LYS A 151 -25.87 9.35 18.65
N ARG A 152 -24.67 9.43 19.24
CA ARG A 152 -24.00 10.72 19.49
C ARG A 152 -23.52 11.34 18.17
N SER A 153 -24.05 12.51 17.82
CA SER A 153 -23.73 13.25 16.58
C SER A 153 -22.22 13.48 16.39
N GLY A 154 -21.49 13.80 17.46
CA GLY A 154 -20.03 13.95 17.43
C GLY A 154 -19.28 12.66 17.09
N THR A 155 -19.72 11.51 17.62
CA THR A 155 -19.14 10.20 17.29
C THR A 155 -19.44 9.80 15.84
N LEU A 156 -20.64 10.12 15.36
CA LEU A 156 -21.04 9.87 13.97
C LEU A 156 -20.18 10.70 12.99
N SER A 157 -20.06 12.01 13.23
CA SER A 157 -19.21 12.90 12.41
C SER A 157 -17.75 12.44 12.38
N ARG A 158 -17.16 12.09 13.53
CA ARG A 158 -15.80 11.53 13.61
C ARG A 158 -15.66 10.20 12.87
N THR A 159 -16.72 9.41 12.77
CA THR A 159 -16.69 8.13 12.05
C THR A 159 -16.73 8.36 10.55
N VAL A 160 -17.58 9.27 10.06
CA VAL A 160 -17.60 9.70 8.65
C VAL A 160 -16.24 10.27 8.24
N GLU A 161 -15.68 11.17 9.05
CA GLU A 161 -14.39 11.81 8.76
C GLU A 161 -13.21 10.82 8.79
N ARG A 162 -13.21 9.86 9.72
CA ARG A 162 -12.20 8.79 9.71
C ARG A 162 -12.38 7.85 8.52
N GLY A 163 -13.61 7.49 8.18
CA GLY A 163 -13.92 6.61 7.05
C GLY A 163 -13.53 7.23 5.71
N SER A 164 -13.85 8.51 5.49
CA SER A 164 -13.48 9.22 4.27
C SER A 164 -11.96 9.37 4.13
N ARG A 165 -11.24 9.70 5.21
CA ARG A 165 -9.77 9.73 5.23
C ARG A 165 -9.14 8.35 4.99
N ALA A 166 -9.77 7.28 5.45
CA ALA A 166 -9.31 5.93 5.17
C ALA A 166 -9.36 5.61 3.67
N VAL A 167 -10.32 6.16 2.91
CA VAL A 167 -10.36 6.01 1.44
C VAL A 167 -9.13 6.61 0.78
N ASP A 168 -8.73 7.86 1.12
CA ASP A 168 -7.49 8.45 0.58
C ASP A 168 -6.27 7.58 0.90
N PHE A 169 -6.16 7.13 2.15
CA PHE A 169 -5.09 6.27 2.61
C PHE A 169 -5.01 4.95 1.83
N LEU A 170 -6.17 4.27 1.67
CA LEU A 170 -6.25 3.02 0.92
C LEU A 170 -5.88 3.24 -0.54
N LEU A 171 -6.42 4.26 -1.20
CA LEU A 171 -6.08 4.55 -2.59
C LEU A 171 -4.58 4.79 -2.77
N ARG A 172 -3.95 5.56 -1.87
CA ARG A 172 -2.49 5.82 -1.93
C ARG A 172 -1.69 4.53 -1.72
N ILE A 173 -1.98 3.76 -0.68
CA ILE A 173 -1.20 2.56 -0.37
C ILE A 173 -1.37 1.50 -1.44
N LEU A 174 -2.59 1.26 -1.91
CA LEU A 174 -2.84 0.23 -2.92
C LEU A 174 -2.16 0.62 -4.24
N ALA A 175 -2.42 1.83 -4.75
CA ALA A 175 -1.95 2.25 -6.07
C ALA A 175 -0.44 2.52 -6.12
N PHE A 176 0.15 3.08 -5.06
CA PHE A 176 1.54 3.57 -5.11
C PHE A 176 2.53 2.82 -4.22
N ASN A 177 2.07 2.00 -3.28
CA ASN A 177 2.97 1.18 -2.46
C ASN A 177 2.82 -0.30 -2.76
N LEU A 178 1.64 -0.88 -2.60
CA LEU A 178 1.44 -2.33 -2.64
C LEU A 178 1.60 -2.88 -4.05
N ILE A 179 0.84 -2.36 -5.02
CA ILE A 179 0.92 -2.80 -6.42
C ILE A 179 2.34 -2.58 -6.99
N PRO A 180 2.96 -1.39 -6.85
CA PRO A 180 4.29 -1.17 -7.41
C PRO A 180 5.39 -1.98 -6.74
N THR A 181 5.28 -2.27 -5.43
CA THR A 181 6.22 -3.17 -4.74
C THR A 181 6.13 -4.59 -5.29
N GLY A 182 4.91 -5.09 -5.55
CA GLY A 182 4.73 -6.40 -6.17
C GLY A 182 5.33 -6.45 -7.58
N LEU A 183 5.11 -5.41 -8.39
CA LEU A 183 5.73 -5.29 -9.71
C LEU A 183 7.26 -5.25 -9.63
N GLU A 184 7.81 -4.45 -8.72
CA GLU A 184 9.25 -4.32 -8.51
C GLU A 184 9.89 -5.66 -8.14
N LEU A 185 9.23 -6.46 -7.29
CA LEU A 185 9.66 -7.82 -6.98
C LEU A 185 9.67 -8.72 -8.22
N ILE A 186 8.61 -8.69 -9.04
CA ILE A 186 8.53 -9.50 -10.27
C ILE A 186 9.66 -9.12 -11.24
N LEU A 187 9.88 -7.81 -11.44
CA LEU A 187 10.95 -7.30 -12.30
C LEU A 187 12.33 -7.71 -11.77
N ALA A 188 12.60 -7.52 -10.47
CA ALA A 188 13.87 -7.87 -9.86
C ALA A 188 14.12 -9.39 -9.91
N ALA A 189 13.11 -10.21 -9.61
CA ALA A 189 13.22 -11.67 -9.69
C ALA A 189 13.45 -12.15 -11.13
N GLY A 190 12.76 -11.54 -12.11
CA GLY A 190 12.97 -11.84 -13.53
C GLY A 190 14.38 -11.48 -14.01
N VAL A 191 14.88 -10.31 -13.60
CA VAL A 191 16.27 -9.90 -13.87
C VAL A 191 17.26 -10.88 -13.25
N LEU A 192 17.08 -11.26 -11.99
CA LEU A 192 17.98 -12.21 -11.33
C LEU A 192 17.97 -13.58 -11.99
N ALA A 193 16.79 -14.07 -12.38
CA ALA A 193 16.64 -15.35 -13.06
C ALA A 193 17.30 -15.36 -14.44
N GLY A 194 17.22 -14.25 -15.19
CA GLY A 194 17.81 -14.13 -16.53
C GLY A 194 19.30 -13.80 -16.54
N ALA A 195 19.78 -12.98 -15.60
CA ALA A 195 21.18 -12.56 -15.55
C ALA A 195 22.09 -13.56 -14.82
N TYR A 196 21.53 -14.34 -13.90
CA TYR A 196 22.26 -15.34 -13.13
C TYR A 196 21.66 -16.73 -13.37
N ASP A 197 20.83 -17.21 -12.44
CA ASP A 197 20.15 -18.50 -12.49
C ASP A 197 18.77 -18.33 -11.86
N TRP A 198 17.77 -19.07 -12.33
CA TRP A 198 16.39 -19.02 -11.82
C TRP A 198 16.30 -19.21 -10.30
N ARG A 199 17.25 -19.93 -9.70
CA ARG A 199 17.35 -20.12 -8.25
C ARG A 199 17.48 -18.81 -7.49
N PHE A 200 18.18 -17.81 -8.03
CA PHE A 200 18.31 -16.50 -7.39
C PHE A 200 16.97 -15.75 -7.36
N GLY A 201 16.22 -15.78 -8.46
CA GLY A 201 14.86 -15.24 -8.50
C GLY A 201 13.92 -15.95 -7.52
N ALA A 202 14.01 -17.29 -7.45
CA ALA A 202 13.21 -18.09 -6.51
C ALA A 202 13.51 -17.74 -5.04
N VAL A 203 14.79 -17.58 -4.68
CA VAL A 203 15.20 -17.17 -3.33
C VAL A 203 14.68 -15.77 -3.01
N ALA A 204 14.77 -14.81 -3.95
CA ALA A 204 14.25 -13.46 -3.74
C ALA A 204 12.74 -13.46 -3.43
N VAL A 205 11.95 -14.21 -4.20
CA VAL A 205 10.51 -14.37 -3.95
C VAL A 205 10.25 -15.06 -2.61
N ALA A 206 10.97 -16.13 -2.29
CA ALA A 206 10.82 -16.86 -1.04
C ALA A 206 11.07 -15.96 0.18
N VAL A 207 12.13 -15.16 0.16
CA VAL A 207 12.45 -14.21 1.24
C VAL A 207 11.31 -13.20 1.43
N VAL A 208 10.74 -12.66 0.36
CA VAL A 208 9.62 -11.71 0.48
C VAL A 208 8.35 -12.39 1.01
N VAL A 209 8.06 -13.62 0.60
CA VAL A 209 6.92 -14.39 1.14
C VAL A 209 7.09 -14.64 2.64
N ILE A 210 8.28 -15.10 3.06
CA ILE A 210 8.59 -15.32 4.48
C ILE A 210 8.43 -14.01 5.26
N TYR A 211 8.99 -12.91 4.74
CA TYR A 211 8.84 -11.59 5.34
C TYR A 211 7.37 -11.18 5.51
N ALA A 212 6.55 -11.37 4.48
CA ALA A 212 5.12 -11.04 4.52
C ALA A 212 4.38 -11.88 5.57
N VAL A 213 4.59 -13.20 5.60
CA VAL A 213 3.95 -14.10 6.57
C VAL A 213 4.30 -13.71 8.00
N ILE A 214 5.59 -13.51 8.29
CA ILE A 214 6.04 -13.10 9.62
C ILE A 214 5.46 -11.74 9.99
N THR A 215 5.46 -10.79 9.05
CA THR A 215 4.91 -9.44 9.29
C THR A 215 3.42 -9.49 9.64
N PHE A 216 2.62 -10.28 8.92
CA PHE A 216 1.20 -10.45 9.22
C PHE A 216 0.98 -11.15 10.56
N ALA A 217 1.73 -12.23 10.84
CA ALA A 217 1.62 -12.95 12.10
C ALA A 217 1.89 -12.05 13.31
N ILE A 218 3.01 -11.30 13.26
CA ILE A 218 3.38 -10.37 14.34
C ILE A 218 2.40 -9.19 14.41
N SER A 219 1.93 -8.68 13.28
CA SER A 219 0.98 -7.55 13.26
C SER A 219 -0.36 -7.95 13.88
N ASN A 220 -0.87 -9.15 13.57
CA ASN A 220 -2.11 -9.66 14.13
C ASN A 220 -1.96 -9.93 15.63
N TRP A 221 -0.86 -10.56 16.05
CA TRP A 221 -0.56 -10.76 17.47
C TRP A 221 -0.55 -9.44 18.25
N ARG A 222 0.08 -8.39 17.70
CA ARG A 222 0.13 -7.06 18.33
C ARG A 222 -1.25 -6.41 18.43
N LEU A 223 -2.16 -6.67 17.49
CA LEU A 223 -3.53 -6.15 17.52
C LEU A 223 -4.38 -6.86 18.57
N GLU A 224 -4.17 -8.17 18.76
CA GLU A 224 -4.87 -8.94 19.79
C GLU A 224 -4.43 -8.56 21.22
N HIS A 225 -3.18 -8.13 21.39
CA HIS A 225 -2.61 -7.78 22.70
C HIS A 225 -2.62 -6.26 23.00
N ARG A 226 -3.44 -5.48 22.28
CA ARG A 226 -3.66 -4.04 22.53
C ARG A 226 -5.10 -3.78 22.97
#